data_AF-A0A1Q3YBZ1-F1
#
_entry.id   AF-A0A1Q3YBZ1-F1
#
_cell.length_a   1.000
_cell.length_b   1.000
_cell.length_c   1.000
_cell.angle_alpha   90.00
_cell.angle_beta   90.00
_cell.angle_gamma   90.00
#
_symmetry.space_group_name_H-M   'P 1'
#
loop_
_entity.id
_entity.type
_entity.pdbx_description
1 polymer ?
#
loop_
_entity_poly.entity_id
_entity_poly.type
_entity_poly.pdbx_seq_one_letter_code
_entity_poly.pdbx_strand_id
1 'polypeptide(L)' 'MQTAKEMARQLIERLPDTATFDDILYEFYVRQKIEAGLKAVNEGRTIPHEEARKRLLGNAD' A
#
# COMPACT_ATOMS: atom_id res chain seq x y z
N MET A 1 12.77 2.16 13.33
CA MET A 1 11.48 1.73 12.74
C MET A 1 10.46 2.77 13.19
N GLN A 2 9.78 3.44 12.28
CA GLN A 2 8.73 4.38 12.68
C GLN A 2 7.53 3.62 13.26
N THR A 3 6.88 4.22 14.25
CA THR A 3 5.61 3.73 14.78
C THR A 3 4.47 4.03 13.80
N ALA A 4 3.38 3.26 13.89
CA ALA A 4 2.17 3.54 13.10
C ALA A 4 1.66 4.99 13.31
N LYS A 5 1.81 5.53 14.52
CA LYS A 5 1.41 6.91 14.86
C LYS A 5 2.28 7.96 14.17
N GLU A 6 3.59 7.76 14.13
CA GLU A 6 4.51 8.69 13.45
C GLU A 6 4.27 8.72 11.95
N MET A 7 4.04 7.54 11.35
CA MET A 7 3.71 7.45 9.92
C MET A 7 2.36 8.11 9.61
N ALA A 8 1.37 7.93 10.48
CA ALA A 8 0.08 8.57 10.35
C ALA A 8 0.19 10.09 10.38
N ARG A 9 0.96 10.62 11.33
CA ARG A 9 1.20 12.06 11.42
C ARG A 9 1.87 12.61 10.17
N GLN A 10 2.93 11.98 9.68
CA GLN A 10 3.62 12.41 8.46
C GLN A 10 2.72 12.34 7.21
N LEU A 11 1.81 11.36 7.17
CA LEU A 11 0.84 11.21 6.10
C LEU A 11 -0.18 12.34 6.09
N ILE A 12 -0.67 12.73 7.26
CA ILE A 12 -1.59 13.85 7.39
C ILE A 12 -0.87 15.18 7.08
N GLU A 13 0.36 15.37 7.54
CA GLU A 13 1.16 16.59 7.31
C GLU A 13 1.46 16.87 5.82
N ARG A 14 1.41 15.85 4.95
CA ARG A 14 1.64 16.01 3.50
C ARG A 14 0.37 16.20 2.67
N LEU A 15 -0.80 16.03 3.27
CA LEU A 15 -2.07 16.22 2.58
C LEU A 15 -2.42 17.71 2.50
N PRO A 16 -3.11 18.17 1.43
CA PRO A 16 -3.62 19.53 1.38
C PRO A 16 -4.72 19.73 2.42
N ASP A 17 -4.92 20.96 2.88
CA ASP A 17 -6.01 21.30 3.82
C ASP A 17 -7.41 21.01 3.26
N THR A 18 -7.53 20.85 1.94
CA THR A 18 -8.77 20.47 1.25
C THR A 18 -9.02 18.97 1.22
N ALA A 19 -8.11 18.15 1.75
CA ALA A 19 -8.25 16.71 1.76
C ALA A 19 -9.48 16.27 2.56
N THR A 20 -10.21 15.31 2.01
CA THR A 20 -11.36 14.70 2.65
C THR A 20 -10.93 13.54 3.55
N PHE A 21 -11.86 13.04 4.38
CA PHE A 21 -11.62 11.80 5.12
C PHE A 21 -11.36 10.60 4.21
N ASP A 22 -11.98 10.56 3.02
CA ASP A 22 -11.76 9.49 2.05
C ASP A 22 -10.33 9.52 1.49
N ASP A 23 -9.78 10.71 1.22
CA ASP A 23 -8.39 10.88 0.79
C ASP A 23 -7.41 10.41 1.87
N ILE A 24 -7.67 10.79 3.12
CA ILE A 24 -6.87 10.37 4.28
C ILE A 24 -6.87 8.83 4.39
N LEU A 25 -8.05 8.21 4.34
CA LEU A 25 -8.20 6.76 4.43
C LEU A 25 -7.53 6.03 3.25
N TYR A 26 -7.66 6.57 2.03
CA TYR A 26 -7.02 6.03 0.84
C TYR A 26 -5.50 6.00 1.01
N GLU A 27 -4.90 7.13 1.41
CA GLU A 27 -3.46 7.23 1.63
C GLU A 27 -2.97 6.23 2.69
N PHE A 28 -3.71 6.08 3.79
CA PHE A 28 -3.40 5.09 4.82
C PHE A 28 -3.42 3.66 4.27
N TYR A 29 -4.45 3.32 3.51
CA TYR A 29 -4.60 2.00 2.92
C TYR A 29 -3.47 1.68 1.95
N VAL A 30 -3.14 2.61 1.04
CA VAL A 30 -2.04 2.45 0.09
C VAL A 30 -0.72 2.26 0.82
N ARG A 31 -0.44 3.09 1.83
CA ARG A 31 0.79 2.97 2.64
C ARG A 31 0.89 1.59 3.30
N GLN A 32 -0.19 1.11 3.91
CA GLN A 32 -0.23 -0.21 4.54
C GLN A 32 0.02 -1.34 3.53
N LYS A 33 -0.57 -1.27 2.33
CA LYS A 33 -0.36 -2.26 1.27
C LYS A 33 1.09 -2.31 0.80
N ILE A 34 1.74 -1.16 0.66
CA ILE A 34 3.16 -1.08 0.30
C ILE A 34 4.02 -1.74 1.37
N GLU A 35 3.80 -1.45 2.66
CA GLU A 35 4.58 -2.06 3.75
C GLU A 35 4.40 -3.57 3.83
N ALA A 36 3.15 -4.03 3.68
CA ALA A 36 2.86 -5.47 3.61
C ALA A 36 3.57 -6.13 2.43
N GLY A 37 3.61 -5.48 1.27
CA GLY A 37 4.34 -5.94 0.08
C GLY A 37 5.85 -6.02 0.31
N LEU A 38 6.45 -4.96 0.85
CA LEU A 38 7.89 -4.93 1.18
C LEU A 38 8.26 -6.03 2.19
N LYS A 39 7.43 -6.23 3.21
CA LYS A 39 7.59 -7.32 4.17
C LYS A 39 7.49 -8.69 3.50
N ALA A 40 6.51 -8.89 2.62
CA ALA A 40 6.37 -10.15 1.88
C ALA A 40 7.59 -10.44 1.00
N VAL A 41 8.16 -9.42 0.33
CA VAL A 41 9.41 -9.55 -0.44
C VAL A 41 10.57 -9.99 0.46
N ASN A 42 10.76 -9.32 1.61
CA ASN A 42 11.82 -9.66 2.55
C ASN A 42 11.68 -11.08 3.13
N GLU A 43 10.45 -11.57 3.26
CA GLU A 43 10.15 -12.93 3.72
C GLU A 43 10.16 -13.97 2.59
N GLY A 44 10.48 -13.59 1.35
CA GLY A 44 10.46 -14.48 0.19
C GLY A 44 9.06 -14.90 -0.26
N ARG A 45 8.00 -14.29 0.26
CA ARG A 45 6.60 -14.54 -0.11
C ARG A 45 6.22 -13.81 -1.41
N THR A 46 6.94 -14.13 -2.48
CA THR A 46 6.73 -13.59 -3.83
C THR A 46 6.36 -14.70 -4.80
N ILE A 47 5.79 -14.33 -5.94
CA ILE A 47 5.48 -15.24 -7.04
C ILE A 47 6.19 -14.78 -8.33
N PRO A 48 6.46 -15.68 -9.28
CA PRO A 48 6.99 -15.30 -10.59
C PRO A 48 6.06 -14.32 -11.31
N HIS A 49 6.64 -13.43 -12.12
CA HIS A 49 5.90 -12.41 -12.87
C HIS A 49 4.76 -12.99 -13.71
N GLU A 50 4.99 -14.11 -14.40
CA GLU A 50 3.98 -14.79 -15.21
C GLU A 50 2.76 -15.24 -14.40
N GLU A 51 2.97 -15.69 -13.16
CA GLU A 51 1.88 -16.07 -12.26
C GLU A 51 1.10 -14.84 -11.77
N ALA A 52 1.80 -13.75 -11.47
CA ALA A 52 1.16 -12.49 -11.11
C ALA A 52 0.29 -11.96 -12.26
N ARG A 53 0.79 -12.00 -13.49
CA ARG A 53 0.05 -11.59 -14.70
C ARG A 53 -1.23 -12.41 -14.87
N LYS A 54 -1.16 -13.74 -14.70
CA LYS A 54 -2.35 -14.63 -14.76
C LYS A 54 -3.38 -14.28 -13.69
N ARG A 55 -2.96 -14.00 -12.45
CA ARG A 55 -3.90 -13.65 -11.37
C ARG A 55 -4.58 -12.30 -11.57
N LEU A 56 -3.86 -11.32 -12.13
CA LEU A 56 -4.37 -9.96 -12.32
C LEU A 56 -5.20 -9.79 -13.59
N LEU A 57 -4.84 -10.49 -14.66
CA LEU A 57 -5.41 -10.29 -16.00
C LEU A 57 -6.15 -11.52 -16.55
N GLY A 58 -6.02 -12.70 -15.93
CA GLY A 58 -6.51 -13.97 -16.46
C GLY A 58 -8.02 -14.18 -16.42
N ASN A 59 -8.80 -13.13 -16.10
CA ASN A 59 -10.27 -13.13 -16.19
C ASN A 59 -10.77 -12.11 -17.23
N ALA A 60 -9.89 -11.55 -18.05
CA ALA A 60 -10.25 -10.64 -19.14
C ALA A 60 -10.25 -11.41 -20.46
N ASP A 61 -11.28 -12.23 -20.66
CA ASP A 61 -11.64 -12.81 -21.96
C ASP A 61 -12.69 -11.92 -22.65
#